data_AF-A0A183GD56-F1
#
_entry.id   AF-A0A183GD56-F1
#
_cell.length_a   1.000
_cell.length_b   1.000
_cell.length_c   1.000
_cell.angle_alpha   90.00
_cell.angle_beta   90.00
_cell.angle_gamma   90.00
#
_symmetry.space_group_name_H-M   'P 1'
#
loop_
_entity.id
_entity.type
_entity.pdbx_description
1 polymer ?
#
loop_
_entity_poly.entity_id
_entity_poly.type
_entity_poly.pdbx_seq_one_letter_code
_entity_poly.pdbx_strand_id
1 'polypeptide(L)'
;MENGHNAAAAAPNINAAFLEDFAKDRTIRHWFERFWSDESLEDEDRGGPPSLQLKDTVGGDPRQTVREPAQHFGVDDSTVAT
;
A
#
# COMPACT_ATOMS: atom_id res chain seq x y z
N MET A 1 0.13 -21.28 27.02
CA MET A 1 0.72 -22.20 26.04
C MET A 1 0.27 -21.69 24.70
N GLU A 2 1.19 -21.18 23.89
CA GLU A 2 0.90 -20.73 22.54
C GLU A 2 0.58 -21.98 21.71
N ASN A 3 -0.67 -22.12 21.30
CA ASN A 3 -1.12 -23.27 20.52
C ASN A 3 -0.65 -23.06 19.08
N GLY A 4 0.56 -23.49 18.77
CA GLY A 4 1.13 -23.44 17.42
C GLY A 4 0.33 -24.31 16.46
N HIS A 5 -0.74 -23.77 15.89
CA HIS A 5 -1.47 -24.40 14.80
C HIS A 5 -0.61 -24.30 13.53
N ASN A 6 -0.34 -25.43 12.87
CA ASN A 6 0.41 -25.40 11.61
C ASN A 6 -0.39 -24.64 10.52
N ALA A 7 0.30 -24.00 9.58
CA ALA A 7 -0.33 -23.21 8.51
C ALA A 7 -1.37 -24.00 7.68
N ALA A 8 -1.17 -25.31 7.50
CA ALA A 8 -2.10 -26.18 6.77
C ALA A 8 -3.40 -26.45 7.55
N ALA A 9 -3.40 -26.33 8.88
CA ALA A 9 -4.60 -26.41 9.71
C ALA A 9 -5.33 -25.07 9.81
N ALA A 10 -4.64 -23.94 9.59
CA ALA A 10 -5.24 -22.60 9.64
C ALA A 10 -6.20 -22.37 8.47
N ALA A 11 -5.85 -22.81 7.26
CA ALA A 11 -6.67 -22.59 6.07
C ALA A 11 -8.10 -23.16 6.13
N PRO A 12 -8.32 -24.45 6.45
CA PRO A 12 -9.68 -24.98 6.58
C PRO A 12 -10.46 -24.33 7.72
N ASN A 13 -9.80 -23.92 8.82
CA ASN A 13 -10.46 -23.24 9.94
C ASN A 13 -10.92 -21.82 9.58
N ILE A 14 -10.09 -21.07 8.86
CA ILE A 14 -10.42 -19.72 8.38
C ILE A 14 -11.60 -19.80 7.39
N ASN A 15 -11.54 -20.70 6.42
CA ASN A 15 -12.62 -20.88 5.45
C ASN A 15 -13.91 -21.39 6.11
N ALA A 16 -13.84 -22.25 7.14
CA ALA A 16 -15.02 -22.65 7.89
C ALA A 16 -15.65 -21.51 8.69
N ALA A 17 -14.85 -20.57 9.22
CA ALA A 17 -15.32 -19.46 10.03
C ALA A 17 -15.91 -18.30 9.21
N PHE A 18 -15.38 -18.05 8.00
CA PHE A 18 -15.69 -16.85 7.20
C PHE A 18 -16.40 -17.14 5.86
N LEU A 19 -16.87 -18.37 5.65
CA LEU A 19 -17.39 -18.97 4.40
C LEU A 19 -16.31 -19.60 3.51
N GLU A 20 -16.72 -20.64 2.78
CA GLU A 20 -15.90 -21.31 1.77
C GLU A 20 -15.40 -20.27 0.74
N ASP A 21 -14.09 -20.25 0.48
CA ASP A 21 -13.36 -19.29 -0.37
C ASP A 21 -13.12 -17.85 0.16
N PHE A 22 -13.32 -17.56 1.45
CA PHE A 22 -13.04 -16.22 2.01
C PHE A 22 -11.60 -15.73 1.72
N ALA A 23 -10.61 -16.60 1.90
CA ALA A 23 -9.23 -16.30 1.57
C ALA A 23 -8.60 -17.45 0.79
N LYS A 24 -7.87 -17.12 -0.27
CA LYS A 24 -7.10 -18.12 -1.04
C LYS A 24 -5.98 -18.68 -0.15
N ASP A 25 -5.64 -19.96 -0.33
CA ASP A 25 -4.52 -20.61 0.38
C ASP A 25 -3.21 -19.80 0.31
N ARG A 26 -2.94 -19.16 -0.84
CA ARG A 26 -1.78 -18.28 -1.01
C ARG A 26 -1.79 -17.09 -0.04
N THR A 27 -2.95 -16.48 0.16
CA THR A 27 -3.13 -15.36 1.10
C THR A 27 -2.93 -15.84 2.53
N ILE A 28 -3.53 -16.97 2.90
CA ILE A 28 -3.42 -17.55 4.25
C ILE A 28 -1.96 -17.90 4.60
N ARG A 29 -1.23 -18.53 3.67
CA ARG A 29 0.19 -18.84 3.85
C ARG A 29 1.05 -17.59 3.99
N HIS A 30 0.81 -16.57 3.16
CA HIS A 30 1.53 -15.30 3.24
C HIS A 30 1.35 -14.63 4.61
N TRP A 31 0.12 -14.59 5.13
CA TRP A 31 -0.16 -14.06 6.46
C TRP A 31 0.50 -14.88 7.58
N PHE A 32 0.49 -16.21 7.47
CA PHE A 32 1.16 -17.08 8.44
C PHE A 32 2.68 -16.85 8.48
N GLU A 33 3.31 -16.62 7.33
CA GLU A 33 4.74 -16.26 7.24
C GLU A 33 5.00 -14.84 7.78
N ARG A 34 4.11 -13.88 7.48
CA ARG A 34 4.23 -12.49 7.94
C ARG A 34 4.19 -12.39 9.46
N PHE A 35 3.25 -13.08 10.10
CA PHE A 35 3.09 -13.10 11.57
C PHE A 35 4.27 -13.73 12.32
N TRP A 36 5.17 -14.43 11.64
CA TRP A 36 6.41 -14.86 12.26
C TRP A 36 7.39 -13.70 12.55
N SER A 37 7.23 -12.59 11.82
CA SER A 37 8.09 -11.41 11.94
C SER A 37 7.35 -10.22 12.52
N ASP A 38 6.12 -9.98 12.07
CA ASP A 38 5.27 -8.85 12.48
C ASP A 38 3.81 -9.30 12.56
N GLU A 39 3.20 -9.17 13.74
CA GLU A 39 1.81 -9.51 14.04
C GLU A 39 0.80 -8.45 13.57
N SER A 40 1.27 -7.32 13.02
CA SER A 40 0.41 -6.26 12.51
C SER A 40 -0.53 -6.77 11.41
N LEU A 41 -1.78 -6.31 11.42
CA LEU A 41 -2.76 -6.52 10.35
C LEU A 41 -2.80 -5.37 9.34
N GLU A 42 -2.07 -4.28 9.60
CA GLU A 42 -2.04 -3.12 8.73
C GLU A 42 -1.32 -3.47 7.41
N ASP A 43 -1.76 -2.86 6.32
CA ASP A 43 -1.02 -2.93 5.07
C ASP A 43 0.30 -2.16 5.24
N GLU A 44 1.40 -2.71 4.72
CA GLU A 44 2.64 -1.97 4.59
C GLU A 44 2.41 -0.79 3.64
N ASP A 45 3.13 0.32 3.85
CA ASP A 45 3.15 1.41 2.87
C ASP A 45 3.66 0.85 1.54
N ARG A 46 2.73 0.69 0.59
CA ARG A 46 3.02 0.06 -0.71
C ARG A 46 3.86 0.95 -1.61
N GLY A 47 4.18 2.17 -1.16
CA GLY A 47 4.81 3.20 -1.96
C GLY A 47 3.83 3.72 -3.02
N GLY A 48 3.83 5.04 -3.19
CA GLY A 48 3.24 5.66 -4.36
C GLY A 48 4.29 5.81 -5.47
N PRO A 49 3.86 6.15 -6.70
CA PRO A 49 4.74 6.80 -7.65
C PRO A 49 5.51 7.96 -6.97
N PRO A 50 6.76 8.22 -7.36
CA PRO A 50 7.57 9.25 -6.73
C PRO A 50 6.82 10.59 -6.75
N SER A 51 6.66 11.20 -5.58
CA SER A 51 6.03 12.52 -5.47
C SER A 51 6.95 13.58 -6.05
N LEU A 52 6.43 14.41 -6.95
CA LEU A 52 7.15 15.59 -7.44
C LEU A 52 7.30 16.60 -6.29
N GLN A 53 8.49 17.20 -6.15
CA GLN A 53 8.75 18.27 -5.17
C GLN A 53 8.15 19.62 -5.63
N LEU A 54 6.88 19.62 -6.03
CA LEU A 54 6.14 20.79 -6.52
C LEU A 54 6.14 21.95 -5.52
N LYS A 55 6.11 21.63 -4.22
CA LYS A 55 6.08 22.61 -3.13
C LYS A 55 7.33 23.49 -3.11
N ASP A 56 8.49 22.94 -3.44
CA ASP A 56 9.75 23.70 -3.43
C ASP A 56 9.81 24.67 -4.61
N THR A 57 9.21 24.31 -5.75
CA THR A 57 9.11 25.18 -6.94
C THR A 57 8.07 26.28 -6.74
N VAL A 58 6.84 25.94 -6.36
CA VAL A 58 5.75 26.92 -6.18
C VAL A 58 5.95 27.79 -4.95
N GLY A 59 6.57 27.26 -3.89
CA GLY A 59 6.87 28.02 -2.67
C GLY A 59 7.89 29.14 -2.90
N GLY A 60 8.75 29.03 -3.91
CA GLY A 60 9.72 30.07 -4.28
C GLY A 60 9.09 31.27 -4.99
N ASP A 61 7.99 31.06 -5.73
CA ASP A 61 7.20 32.12 -6.34
C ASP A 61 5.72 31.72 -6.48
N PRO A 62 4.85 32.17 -5.56
CA PRO A 62 3.43 31.81 -5.56
C PRO A 62 2.64 32.48 -6.69
N ARG A 63 3.26 33.33 -7.52
CA ARG A 63 2.64 33.92 -8.72
C ARG A 63 2.93 33.13 -10.00
N GLN A 64 3.72 32.07 -9.92
CA GLN A 64 3.97 31.19 -11.07
C GLN A 64 2.68 30.59 -11.59
N THR A 65 2.61 30.47 -12.91
CA THR A 65 1.49 29.81 -13.57
C THR A 65 1.67 28.30 -13.48
N VAL A 66 0.58 27.53 -13.41
CA VAL A 66 0.59 26.05 -13.37
C VAL A 66 1.45 25.43 -14.48
N ARG A 67 1.51 26.11 -15.64
CA ARG A 67 2.24 25.67 -16.83
C ARG A 67 3.76 25.63 -16.64
N GLU A 68 4.32 26.48 -15.79
CA GLU A 68 5.77 26.56 -15.55
C GLU A 68 6.32 25.34 -14.80
N PRO A 69 5.80 24.95 -13.63
CA PRO A 69 6.18 23.71 -12.98
C PRO A 69 5.79 22.47 -13.80
N ALA A 70 4.66 22.49 -14.53
CA ALA A 70 4.28 21.38 -15.40
C ALA A 70 5.34 21.11 -16.48
N GLN A 71 5.83 22.15 -17.16
CA GLN A 71 6.94 22.05 -18.11
C GLN A 71 8.25 21.63 -17.43
N HIS A 72 8.54 22.17 -16.24
CA HIS A 72 9.75 21.83 -15.49
C HIS A 72 9.81 20.34 -15.11
N PHE A 73 8.68 19.77 -14.69
CA PHE A 73 8.57 18.36 -14.32
C PHE A 73 8.19 17.44 -15.48
N GLY A 74 7.93 17.98 -16.67
CA GLY A 74 7.52 17.22 -17.85
C GLY A 74 6.16 16.52 -17.69
N VAL A 75 5.24 17.12 -16.94
CA VAL A 75 3.91 16.57 -16.65
C VAL A 75 2.81 17.45 -17.24
N ASP A 76 1.61 16.90 -17.37
CA ASP A 76 0.43 17.67 -17.77
C ASP A 76 0.07 18.72 -16.72
N ASP A 77 -0.45 19.88 -17.17
CA ASP A 77 -0.90 20.97 -16.31
C ASP A 77 -1.93 20.50 -15.26
N SER A 78 -2.75 19.48 -15.60
CA SER A 78 -3.71 18.85 -14.67
C SER A 78 -3.06 18.14 -13.48
N THR A 79 -1.85 17.60 -13.66
CA THR A 79 -1.10 16.90 -12.60
C THR A 79 -0.63 17.87 -11.53
N VAL A 80 -0.39 19.13 -11.91
CA VAL A 80 0.03 20.19 -10.99
C VAL A 80 -1.18 20.87 -10.33
N ALA A 81 -2.35 20.86 -10.98
CA ALA A 81 -3.57 21.49 -10.49
C ALA A 81 -4.42 20.60 -9.55
N THR A 82 -4.00 19.36 -9.30
CA THR A 82 -4.69 18.38 -8.42
C THR A 82 -4.22 18.53 -6.97
#